data_AF-A0A399FYE0-F1
#
_entry.id   AF-A0A399FYE0-F1
#
_cell.length_a   1.000
_cell.length_b   1.000
_cell.length_c   1.000
_cell.angle_alpha   90.00
_cell.angle_beta   90.00
_cell.angle_gamma   90.00
#
_symmetry.space_group_name_H-M   'P 1'
#
loop_
_entity.id
_entity.type
_entity.pdbx_description
1 polymer ?
#
loop_
_entity_poly.entity_id
_entity_poly.type
_entity_poly.pdbx_seq_one_letter_code
_entity_poly.pdbx_strand_id
1 'polypeptide(L)'
;MAISSYRVIPGPESYLSPAAASMGVVLPEKGEALIEGKIVPEEEAIEKITEKLILAKNPFFFPGPLILWAWNEKAIAKAKAVKELAEAAGAKIIPMPDYRPKYPMINPEEEINPNHPNLTIWHNKIDTCVFVGVHCHYANLALKIIRGGTDCYTIALCGQAGHEDAMITLRDIHSEEVQKLTEVVKRAKGGTPQ
;
A
#
# COMPACT_ATOMS: atom_id res chain seq x y z
N MET A 1 7.84 -32.32 10.36
CA MET A 1 7.61 -30.93 10.82
C MET A 1 6.96 -30.19 9.67
N ALA A 2 5.75 -29.66 9.86
CA ALA A 2 5.16 -28.80 8.83
C ALA A 2 6.06 -27.57 8.70
N ILE A 3 6.64 -27.37 7.52
CA ILE A 3 7.32 -26.11 7.21
C ILE A 3 6.23 -25.04 7.25
N SER A 4 6.23 -24.23 8.31
CA SER A 4 5.34 -23.07 8.39
C SER A 4 5.70 -22.14 7.24
N SER A 5 4.82 -22.01 6.24
CA SER A 5 4.97 -21.02 5.18
C SER A 5 5.04 -19.63 5.81
N TYR A 6 6.04 -18.84 5.42
CA TYR A 6 6.21 -17.48 5.92
C TYR A 6 4.96 -16.62 5.64
N ARG A 7 4.64 -15.69 6.55
CA ARG A 7 3.47 -14.81 6.44
C ARG A 7 3.91 -13.37 6.62
N VAL A 8 3.42 -12.50 5.75
CA VAL A 8 3.70 -11.06 5.78
C VAL A 8 2.55 -10.38 6.52
N ILE A 9 2.65 -10.32 7.85
CA ILE A 9 1.60 -9.80 8.74
C ILE A 9 2.04 -8.49 9.41
N PRO A 10 1.11 -7.74 10.05
CA PRO A 10 1.46 -6.59 10.88
C PRO A 10 2.58 -6.88 11.87
N GLY A 11 3.53 -5.95 11.92
CA GLY A 11 4.68 -6.03 12.81
C GLY A 11 4.41 -5.43 14.20
N PRO A 12 5.47 -5.00 14.91
CA PRO A 12 6.87 -5.03 14.49
C PRO A 12 7.42 -6.47 14.47
N GLU A 13 7.99 -6.90 13.35
CA GLU A 13 8.52 -8.26 13.24
C GLU A 13 9.92 -8.40 13.88
N SER A 14 10.84 -7.50 13.55
CA SER A 14 12.16 -7.37 14.19
C SER A 14 12.89 -6.15 13.64
N TYR A 15 13.97 -5.75 14.32
CA TYR A 15 14.85 -4.66 13.87
C TYR A 15 15.43 -4.90 12.47
N LEU A 16 15.71 -6.15 12.12
CA LEU A 16 16.18 -6.59 10.81
C LEU A 16 15.25 -7.66 10.24
N SER A 17 14.02 -7.26 9.90
CA SER A 17 13.05 -8.15 9.25
C SER A 17 13.68 -8.79 7.99
N PRO A 18 13.48 -10.10 7.74
CA PRO A 18 13.93 -10.70 6.49
C PRO A 18 13.10 -10.16 5.33
N ALA A 19 13.70 -10.09 4.13
CA ALA A 19 12.92 -9.75 2.93
C ALA A 19 11.92 -10.89 2.65
N ALA A 20 10.67 -10.57 2.33
CA ALA A 20 9.65 -11.61 2.10
C ALA A 20 10.05 -12.60 0.99
N ALA A 21 10.71 -12.09 -0.07
CA ALA A 21 11.28 -12.92 -1.13
C ALA A 21 12.28 -13.97 -0.61
N SER A 22 13.14 -13.59 0.34
CA SER A 22 14.14 -14.52 0.93
C SER A 22 13.50 -15.61 1.81
N MET A 23 12.24 -15.41 2.18
CA MET A 23 11.44 -16.36 2.96
C MET A 23 10.50 -17.21 2.08
N GLY A 24 10.63 -17.11 0.76
CA GLY A 24 9.88 -17.91 -0.21
C GLY A 24 8.55 -17.29 -0.69
N VAL A 25 8.27 -16.03 -0.35
CA VAL A 25 7.13 -15.31 -0.94
C VAL A 25 7.49 -14.92 -2.37
N VAL A 26 6.63 -15.30 -3.32
CA VAL A 26 6.79 -14.98 -4.74
C VAL A 26 5.74 -13.96 -5.18
N LEU A 27 6.03 -13.23 -6.26
CA LEU A 27 5.09 -12.26 -6.83
C LEU A 27 3.91 -12.96 -7.51
N PRO A 28 2.71 -12.36 -7.50
CA PRO A 28 1.51 -12.94 -8.08
C PRO A 28 1.56 -12.91 -9.62
N GLU A 29 0.93 -13.88 -10.28
CA GLU A 29 0.70 -13.84 -11.74
C GLU A 29 -0.55 -13.00 -12.10
N LYS A 30 -0.80 -12.80 -13.41
CA LYS A 30 -1.92 -11.98 -13.87
C LYS A 30 -3.26 -12.62 -13.44
N GLY A 31 -4.13 -11.83 -12.82
CA GLY A 31 -5.40 -12.31 -12.23
C GLY A 31 -5.24 -12.81 -10.79
N GLU A 32 -4.02 -12.81 -10.27
CA GLU A 32 -3.72 -13.11 -8.88
C GLU A 32 -3.25 -11.86 -8.11
N ALA A 33 -3.29 -11.97 -6.80
CA ALA A 33 -2.81 -10.99 -5.85
C ALA A 33 -2.11 -11.69 -4.67
N LEU A 34 -1.50 -10.92 -3.78
CA LEU A 34 -1.01 -11.46 -2.51
C LEU A 34 -1.82 -10.94 -1.34
N ILE A 35 -2.20 -11.84 -0.43
CA ILE A 35 -2.66 -11.53 0.92
C ILE A 35 -1.72 -12.21 1.92
N GLU A 36 -1.01 -11.41 2.70
CA GLU A 36 -0.14 -11.79 3.80
C GLU A 36 0.88 -12.87 3.41
N GLY A 37 1.43 -12.77 2.21
CA GLY A 37 2.39 -13.71 1.63
C GLY A 37 1.78 -14.92 0.90
N LYS A 38 0.45 -15.00 0.77
CA LYS A 38 -0.25 -16.06 0.02
C LYS A 38 -0.80 -15.52 -1.29
N ILE A 39 -0.61 -16.30 -2.36
CA ILE A 39 -1.27 -16.07 -3.65
C ILE A 39 -2.76 -16.36 -3.50
N VAL A 40 -3.58 -15.41 -3.95
CA VAL A 40 -5.04 -15.48 -3.97
C VAL A 40 -5.57 -14.90 -5.29
N PRO A 41 -6.82 -15.19 -5.69
CA PRO A 41 -7.47 -14.47 -6.77
C PRO A 41 -7.52 -12.95 -6.50
N GLU A 42 -7.39 -12.15 -7.56
CA GLU A 42 -7.41 -10.67 -7.46
C GLU A 42 -8.69 -10.15 -6.77
N GLU A 43 -9.84 -10.75 -7.06
CA GLU A 43 -11.14 -10.36 -6.48
C GLU A 43 -11.18 -10.53 -4.96
N GLU A 44 -10.60 -11.62 -4.43
CA GLU A 44 -10.47 -11.85 -2.98
C GLU A 44 -9.61 -10.76 -2.32
N ALA A 45 -8.53 -10.34 -2.99
CA ALA A 45 -7.69 -9.25 -2.49
C ALA A 45 -8.39 -7.89 -2.54
N ILE A 46 -9.23 -7.62 -3.54
CA ILE A 46 -10.05 -6.41 -3.62
C ILE A 46 -11.04 -6.33 -2.45
N GLU A 47 -11.73 -7.44 -2.15
CA GLU A 47 -12.62 -7.52 -0.99
C GLU A 47 -11.85 -7.28 0.31
N LYS A 48 -10.68 -7.90 0.46
CA LYS A 48 -9.86 -7.74 1.66
C LYS A 48 -9.31 -6.33 1.83
N ILE A 49 -8.89 -5.68 0.74
CA ILE A 49 -8.49 -4.26 0.74
C ILE A 49 -9.65 -3.39 1.18
N THR A 50 -10.85 -3.64 0.64
CA THR A 50 -12.06 -2.89 0.99
C THR A 50 -12.38 -3.02 2.48
N GLU A 51 -12.37 -4.25 3.02
CA GLU A 51 -12.55 -4.53 4.44
C GLU A 51 -11.54 -3.74 5.30
N LYS A 52 -10.25 -3.81 4.94
CA LYS A 52 -9.18 -3.12 5.68
C LYS A 52 -9.32 -1.61 5.65
N LEU A 53 -9.69 -1.03 4.51
CA LEU A 53 -9.89 0.41 4.38
C LEU A 53 -11.10 0.91 5.18
N ILE A 54 -12.17 0.13 5.28
CA ILE A 54 -13.39 0.51 6.02
C ILE A 54 -13.18 0.38 7.53
N LEU A 55 -12.48 -0.67 7.97
CA LEU A 55 -12.21 -0.91 9.39
C LEU A 55 -11.07 -0.06 9.95
N ALA A 56 -10.25 0.56 9.08
CA ALA A 56 -9.14 1.40 9.49
C ALA A 56 -9.64 2.63 10.27
N LYS A 57 -8.95 2.92 11.38
CA LYS A 57 -9.24 4.07 12.25
C LYS A 57 -8.60 5.35 11.70
N ASN A 58 -7.43 5.25 11.08
CA ASN A 58 -6.68 6.38 10.56
C ASN A 58 -5.92 5.99 9.28
N PRO A 59 -6.64 5.69 8.19
CA PRO A 59 -6.02 5.25 6.93
C PRO A 59 -5.34 6.40 6.20
N PHE A 60 -4.18 6.12 5.59
CA PHE A 60 -3.44 7.06 4.75
C PHE A 60 -3.08 6.48 3.38
N PHE A 61 -3.05 7.34 2.37
CA PHE A 61 -2.55 7.04 1.05
C PHE A 61 -1.22 7.76 0.82
N PHE A 62 -0.27 7.04 0.27
CA PHE A 62 1.07 7.50 -0.04
C PHE A 62 1.29 7.48 -1.56
N PRO A 63 0.84 8.52 -2.28
CA PRO A 63 1.08 8.65 -3.71
C PRO A 63 2.56 8.96 -3.96
N GLY A 64 3.19 8.16 -4.81
CA GLY A 64 4.58 8.34 -5.20
C GLY A 64 4.79 9.26 -6.41
N PRO A 65 6.05 9.54 -6.76
CA PRO A 65 6.46 10.42 -7.85
C PRO A 65 5.91 10.03 -9.24
N LEU A 66 5.52 8.78 -9.46
CA LEU A 66 4.97 8.35 -10.75
C LEU A 66 3.62 8.99 -11.06
N ILE A 67 2.88 9.43 -10.02
CA ILE A 67 1.56 10.03 -10.16
C ILE A 67 1.46 11.42 -9.49
N LEU A 68 2.46 11.83 -8.71
CA LEU A 68 2.43 13.11 -8.02
C LEU A 68 2.56 14.29 -8.98
N TRP A 69 3.38 14.12 -10.02
CA TRP A 69 3.65 15.16 -11.01
C TRP A 69 2.75 14.98 -12.23
N ALA A 70 2.14 16.06 -12.72
CA ALA A 70 1.28 16.04 -13.91
C ALA A 70 2.09 15.98 -15.22
N TRP A 71 3.06 15.05 -15.30
CA TRP A 71 4.03 14.98 -16.40
C TRP A 71 3.48 14.31 -17.67
N ASN A 72 2.36 13.59 -17.57
CA ASN A 72 1.59 13.08 -18.70
C ASN A 72 0.11 12.82 -18.31
N GLU A 73 -0.72 12.54 -19.31
CA GLU A 73 -2.16 12.29 -19.12
C GLU A 73 -2.46 11.06 -18.26
N LYS A 74 -1.66 9.98 -18.38
CA LYS A 74 -1.84 8.75 -17.59
C LYS A 74 -1.59 9.00 -16.10
N ALA A 75 -0.57 9.79 -15.78
CA ALA A 75 -0.24 10.19 -14.41
C ALA A 75 -1.36 11.05 -13.83
N ILE A 76 -1.88 12.02 -14.59
CA ILE A 76 -3.02 12.85 -14.19
C ILE A 76 -4.27 11.99 -13.93
N ALA A 77 -4.61 11.10 -14.86
CA ALA A 77 -5.78 10.23 -14.73
C ALA A 77 -5.67 9.32 -13.50
N LYS A 78 -4.49 8.70 -13.28
CA LYS A 78 -4.25 7.85 -12.12
C LYS A 78 -4.25 8.64 -10.82
N ALA A 79 -3.67 9.84 -10.78
CA ALA A 79 -3.70 10.71 -9.60
C ALA A 79 -5.12 11.11 -9.20
N LYS A 80 -5.96 11.47 -10.18
CA LYS A 80 -7.38 11.77 -9.96
C LYS A 80 -8.13 10.56 -9.39
N ALA A 81 -7.94 9.38 -9.99
CA ALA A 81 -8.58 8.15 -9.52
C ALA A 81 -8.13 7.79 -8.08
N VAL A 82 -6.85 7.94 -7.76
CA VAL A 82 -6.30 7.68 -6.42
C VAL A 82 -6.87 8.67 -5.39
N LYS A 83 -6.98 9.95 -5.75
CA LYS A 83 -7.60 10.95 -4.88
C LYS A 83 -9.05 10.59 -4.57
N GLU A 84 -9.82 10.21 -5.59
CA GLU A 84 -11.21 9.78 -5.42
C GLU A 84 -11.33 8.53 -4.53
N LEU A 85 -10.43 7.54 -4.71
CA LEU A 85 -10.37 6.36 -3.85
C LEU A 85 -10.07 6.73 -2.39
N ALA A 86 -9.10 7.62 -2.15
CA ALA A 86 -8.76 8.06 -0.81
C ALA A 86 -9.94 8.79 -0.14
N GLU A 87 -10.64 9.67 -0.88
CA GLU A 87 -11.84 10.35 -0.40
C GLU A 87 -12.97 9.36 -0.09
N ALA A 88 -13.22 8.39 -0.97
CA ALA A 88 -14.20 7.32 -0.74
C ALA A 88 -13.82 6.49 0.51
N ALA A 89 -12.54 6.16 0.68
CA ALA A 89 -12.02 5.47 1.86
C ALA A 89 -12.05 6.34 3.13
N GLY A 90 -12.29 7.66 3.04
CA GLY A 90 -12.19 8.57 4.19
C GLY A 90 -10.75 8.68 4.70
N ALA A 91 -9.78 8.42 3.82
CA ALA A 91 -8.37 8.38 4.11
C ALA A 91 -7.70 9.73 3.85
N LYS A 92 -6.63 10.01 4.58
CA LYS A 92 -5.77 11.17 4.38
C LYS A 92 -4.69 10.86 3.35
N ILE A 93 -4.02 11.88 2.83
CA ILE A 93 -2.95 11.72 1.84
C ILE A 93 -1.69 12.41 2.37
N ILE A 94 -0.58 11.67 2.40
CA ILE A 94 0.77 12.22 2.57
C ILE A 94 1.60 11.77 1.37
N PRO A 95 2.09 12.68 0.52
CA PRO A 95 2.85 12.28 -0.65
C PRO A 95 4.22 11.69 -0.30
N MET A 96 4.75 10.88 -1.23
CA MET A 96 6.16 10.49 -1.28
C MET A 96 6.83 11.25 -2.43
N PRO A 97 7.20 12.53 -2.25
CA PRO A 97 7.63 13.39 -3.35
C PRO A 97 9.02 13.06 -3.89
N ASP A 98 9.87 12.47 -3.05
CA ASP A 98 11.29 12.24 -3.31
C ASP A 98 11.78 11.01 -2.55
N TYR A 99 12.77 10.33 -3.11
CA TYR A 99 13.37 9.13 -2.54
C TYR A 99 14.74 9.38 -1.91
N ARG A 100 15.32 10.57 -2.09
CA ARG A 100 16.60 10.94 -1.48
C ARG A 100 16.52 10.77 0.04
N PRO A 101 17.56 10.24 0.71
CA PRO A 101 17.61 10.22 2.16
C PRO A 101 17.49 11.63 2.75
N LYS A 102 16.54 11.83 3.66
CA LYS A 102 16.25 13.13 4.29
C LYS A 102 16.27 13.02 5.82
N TYR A 103 17.32 12.46 6.41
CA TYR A 103 17.47 12.42 7.87
C TYR A 103 18.53 13.42 8.34
N PRO A 104 18.28 14.24 9.38
CA PRO A 104 17.07 14.33 10.23
C PRO A 104 16.01 15.32 9.71
N MET A 105 16.08 15.72 8.43
CA MET A 105 15.30 16.84 7.87
C MET A 105 13.88 16.50 7.39
N ILE A 106 13.42 15.26 7.55
CA ILE A 106 12.08 14.84 7.14
C ILE A 106 11.03 15.56 7.97
N ASN A 107 9.97 16.05 7.34
CA ASN A 107 8.76 16.53 8.01
C ASN A 107 7.69 15.42 7.97
N PRO A 108 7.47 14.68 9.08
CA PRO A 108 6.53 13.55 9.10
C PRO A 108 5.07 13.94 8.86
N GLU A 109 4.70 15.22 8.99
CA GLU A 109 3.32 15.69 8.74
C GLU A 109 3.03 15.90 7.25
N GLU A 110 4.07 16.15 6.45
CA GLU A 110 3.93 16.60 5.06
C GLU A 110 4.43 15.57 4.04
N GLU A 111 5.40 14.72 4.41
CA GLU A 111 5.97 13.74 3.49
C GLU A 111 6.28 12.39 4.17
N ILE A 112 6.27 11.34 3.34
CA ILE A 112 6.84 10.04 3.70
C ILE A 112 8.08 9.77 2.86
N ASN A 113 9.16 9.35 3.51
CA ASN A 113 10.41 8.98 2.86
C ASN A 113 10.61 7.46 2.93
N PRO A 114 10.99 6.79 1.83
CA PRO A 114 11.14 5.33 1.84
C PRO A 114 12.26 4.83 2.75
N ASN A 115 13.23 5.67 3.14
CA ASN A 115 14.35 5.26 4.01
C ASN A 115 14.00 5.36 5.50
N HIS A 116 12.99 6.16 5.87
CA HIS A 116 12.51 6.32 7.24
C HIS A 116 10.98 6.42 7.33
N PRO A 117 10.21 5.53 6.67
CA PRO A 117 8.76 5.64 6.59
C PRO A 117 8.10 5.46 7.96
N ASN A 118 8.74 4.69 8.84
CA ASN A 118 8.32 4.46 10.22
C ASN A 118 8.14 5.76 11.02
N LEU A 119 8.94 6.80 10.75
CA LEU A 119 8.80 8.09 11.43
C LEU A 119 7.45 8.75 11.11
N THR A 120 7.05 8.74 9.83
CA THR A 120 5.73 9.23 9.38
C THR A 120 4.59 8.39 9.95
N ILE A 121 4.74 7.06 9.94
CA ILE A 121 3.73 6.14 10.51
C ILE A 121 3.53 6.41 12.01
N TRP A 122 4.60 6.48 12.80
CA TRP A 122 4.53 6.68 14.24
C TRP A 122 4.00 8.06 14.61
N HIS A 123 4.49 9.12 13.97
CA HIS A 123 4.06 10.49 14.23
C HIS A 123 2.55 10.66 14.04
N ASN A 124 2.05 10.14 12.92
CA ASN A 124 0.64 10.29 12.55
C ASN A 124 -0.27 9.19 13.11
N LYS A 125 0.28 8.18 13.80
CA LYS A 125 -0.44 7.00 14.32
C LYS A 125 -1.28 6.31 13.24
N ILE A 126 -0.62 6.00 12.12
CA ILE A 126 -1.26 5.42 10.94
C ILE A 126 -1.41 3.91 11.14
N ASP A 127 -2.64 3.41 11.12
CA ASP A 127 -2.94 1.99 11.34
C ASP A 127 -3.11 1.20 10.02
N THR A 128 -3.44 1.88 8.92
CA THR A 128 -3.46 1.29 7.58
C THR A 128 -2.92 2.28 6.56
N CYS A 129 -2.06 1.81 5.65
CA CYS A 129 -1.52 2.66 4.59
C CYS A 129 -1.60 2.00 3.22
N VAL A 130 -1.76 2.83 2.20
CA VAL A 130 -1.83 2.43 0.79
C VAL A 130 -0.72 3.09 -0.01
N PHE A 131 0.18 2.29 -0.57
CA PHE A 131 1.22 2.75 -1.50
C PHE A 131 0.71 2.67 -2.93
N VAL A 132 0.86 3.76 -3.69
CA VAL A 132 0.43 3.80 -5.10
C VAL A 132 1.29 4.77 -5.91
N GLY A 133 1.73 4.36 -7.11
CA GLY A 133 2.59 5.19 -7.95
C GLY A 133 4.01 5.37 -7.42
N VAL A 134 4.52 4.38 -6.68
CA VAL A 134 5.89 4.32 -6.16
C VAL A 134 6.70 3.32 -7.00
N HIS A 135 7.99 3.58 -7.23
CA HIS A 135 8.85 2.61 -7.91
C HIS A 135 9.07 1.38 -7.02
N CYS A 136 9.12 0.20 -7.63
CA CYS A 136 8.98 -1.04 -6.86
C CYS A 136 10.06 -1.26 -5.79
N HIS A 137 11.31 -0.91 -6.09
CA HIS A 137 12.40 -1.04 -5.13
C HIS A 137 12.24 -0.10 -3.92
N TYR A 138 11.73 1.13 -4.12
CA TYR A 138 11.47 2.05 -3.01
C TYR A 138 10.23 1.65 -2.21
N ALA A 139 9.20 1.11 -2.88
CA ALA A 139 8.04 0.55 -2.20
C ALA A 139 8.45 -0.61 -1.29
N ASN A 140 9.17 -1.62 -1.80
CA ASN A 140 9.60 -2.77 -1.00
C ASN A 140 10.52 -2.36 0.17
N LEU A 141 11.46 -1.42 -0.06
CA LEU A 141 12.27 -0.85 1.03
C LEU A 141 11.38 -0.25 2.13
N ALA A 142 10.43 0.60 1.75
CA ALA A 142 9.56 1.25 2.71
C ALA A 142 8.67 0.25 3.46
N LEU A 143 8.03 -0.66 2.73
CA LEU A 143 7.15 -1.71 3.27
C LEU A 143 7.88 -2.60 4.27
N LYS A 144 9.13 -2.98 3.96
CA LYS A 144 9.97 -3.77 4.85
C LYS A 144 10.30 -3.04 6.16
N ILE A 145 10.63 -1.74 6.08
CA ILE A 145 10.92 -0.92 7.28
C ILE A 145 9.65 -0.73 8.12
N ILE A 146 8.51 -0.48 7.49
CA ILE A 146 7.21 -0.38 8.18
C ILE A 146 6.92 -1.70 8.91
N ARG A 147 7.03 -2.84 8.23
CA ARG A 147 6.81 -4.17 8.82
C ARG A 147 7.78 -4.50 9.95
N GLY A 148 9.05 -4.08 9.84
CA GLY A 148 10.03 -4.29 10.89
C GLY A 148 9.78 -3.42 12.15
N GLY A 149 9.31 -2.18 11.96
CA GLY A 149 9.25 -1.18 13.02
C GLY A 149 7.86 -0.78 13.52
N THR A 150 6.78 -1.17 12.85
CA THR A 150 5.42 -0.70 13.16
C THR A 150 4.40 -1.83 13.02
N ASP A 151 3.20 -1.58 13.54
CA ASP A 151 2.01 -2.43 13.43
C ASP A 151 1.05 -1.98 12.31
N CYS A 152 1.49 -1.04 11.46
CA CYS A 152 0.66 -0.49 10.38
C CYS A 152 0.39 -1.53 9.30
N TYR A 153 -0.88 -1.72 8.93
CA TYR A 153 -1.27 -2.62 7.85
C TYR A 153 -0.93 -2.00 6.49
N THR A 154 -0.19 -2.73 5.65
CA THR A 154 0.31 -2.18 4.37
C THR A 154 -0.40 -2.77 3.16
N ILE A 155 -0.89 -1.89 2.29
CA ILE A 155 -1.51 -2.23 1.01
C ILE A 155 -0.67 -1.59 -0.09
N ALA A 156 -0.38 -2.33 -1.16
CA ALA A 156 0.39 -1.80 -2.29
C ALA A 156 -0.33 -2.03 -3.62
N LEU A 157 -0.69 -0.93 -4.27
CA LEU A 157 -1.35 -0.88 -5.58
C LEU A 157 -0.30 -0.64 -6.67
N CYS A 158 0.32 -1.73 -7.13
CA CYS A 158 1.44 -1.70 -8.07
C CYS A 158 0.92 -1.56 -9.50
N GLY A 159 1.59 -0.75 -10.33
CA GLY A 159 1.28 -0.66 -11.76
C GLY A 159 1.96 -1.73 -12.63
N GLN A 160 2.66 -2.69 -12.02
CA GLN A 160 3.42 -3.74 -12.72
C GLN A 160 3.25 -5.09 -12.03
N ALA A 161 4.20 -5.54 -11.21
CA ALA A 161 4.30 -6.93 -10.77
C ALA A 161 3.79 -7.22 -9.33
N GLY A 162 3.46 -6.18 -8.55
CA GLY A 162 3.13 -6.32 -7.12
C GLY A 162 4.33 -6.12 -6.19
N HIS A 163 4.09 -6.24 -4.89
CA HIS A 163 5.06 -6.07 -3.80
C HIS A 163 4.95 -7.18 -2.76
N GLU A 164 5.97 -8.04 -2.70
CA GLU A 164 6.03 -9.18 -1.78
C GLU A 164 6.16 -8.76 -0.30
N ASP A 165 6.69 -7.56 -0.02
CA ASP A 165 6.81 -7.03 1.35
C ASP A 165 5.52 -6.35 1.85
N ALA A 166 4.49 -6.20 1.00
CA ALA A 166 3.19 -5.68 1.40
C ALA A 166 2.32 -6.77 2.02
N MET A 167 1.46 -6.41 2.97
CA MET A 167 0.49 -7.35 3.53
C MET A 167 -0.66 -7.63 2.56
N ILE A 168 -1.00 -6.68 1.68
CA ILE A 168 -1.77 -6.97 0.47
C ILE A 168 -1.12 -6.27 -0.70
N THR A 169 -0.99 -6.94 -1.84
CA THR A 169 -0.62 -6.27 -3.08
C THR A 169 -1.50 -6.67 -4.25
N LEU A 170 -1.88 -5.67 -5.03
CA LEU A 170 -2.41 -5.85 -6.37
C LEU A 170 -1.36 -5.46 -7.41
N ARG A 171 -1.40 -6.12 -8.55
CA ARG A 171 -0.55 -5.88 -9.71
C ARG A 171 -1.34 -5.23 -10.84
N ASP A 172 -0.64 -4.74 -11.86
CA ASP A 172 -1.26 -4.13 -13.07
C ASP A 172 -2.33 -3.05 -12.78
N ILE A 173 -2.21 -2.32 -11.67
CA ILE A 173 -3.17 -1.29 -11.26
C ILE A 173 -2.94 0.00 -12.06
N HIS A 174 -3.86 0.30 -12.97
CA HIS A 174 -3.95 1.58 -13.67
C HIS A 174 -5.18 2.36 -13.20
N SER A 175 -5.53 3.44 -13.91
CA SER A 175 -6.64 4.32 -13.50
C SER A 175 -7.98 3.59 -13.45
N GLU A 176 -8.23 2.66 -14.37
CA GLU A 176 -9.49 1.91 -14.45
C GLU A 176 -9.64 0.94 -13.27
N GLU A 177 -8.57 0.27 -12.86
CA GLU A 177 -8.57 -0.66 -11.73
C GLU A 177 -8.75 0.11 -10.41
N VAL A 178 -8.12 1.28 -10.28
CA VAL A 178 -8.37 2.16 -9.12
C VAL A 178 -9.83 2.57 -9.07
N GLN A 179 -10.45 2.93 -10.20
CA GLN A 179 -11.88 3.28 -10.25
C GLN A 179 -12.78 2.11 -9.86
N LYS A 180 -12.50 0.89 -10.33
CA LYS A 180 -13.24 -0.32 -9.91
C LYS A 180 -13.16 -0.52 -8.40
N LEU A 181 -11.97 -0.41 -7.83
CA LEU A 181 -11.77 -0.48 -6.38
C LEU A 181 -12.55 0.62 -5.64
N THR A 182 -12.52 1.85 -6.15
CA THR A 182 -13.31 2.97 -5.60
C THR A 182 -14.79 2.63 -5.54
N GLU A 183 -15.36 2.05 -6.60
CA GLU A 183 -16.78 1.67 -6.62
C GLU A 183 -17.11 0.58 -5.60
N VAL A 184 -16.23 -0.40 -5.42
CA VAL A 184 -16.39 -1.43 -4.38
C VAL A 184 -16.36 -0.81 -2.98
N VAL A 185 -15.42 0.10 -2.72
CA VAL A 185 -15.32 0.82 -1.43
C VAL A 185 -16.56 1.69 -1.18
N LYS A 186 -17.04 2.42 -2.19
CA LYS A 186 -18.26 3.24 -2.08
C LYS A 186 -19.47 2.37 -1.76
N ARG A 187 -19.65 1.24 -2.44
CA ARG A 187 -20.76 0.30 -2.18
C ARG A 187 -20.70 -0.26 -0.77
N ALA A 188 -19.53 -0.65 -0.30
CA ALA A 188 -19.36 -1.23 1.03
C ALA A 188 -19.56 -0.19 2.16
N LYS A 189 -19.21 1.07 1.95
CA LYS A 189 -19.57 2.17 2.87
C LYS A 189 -21.04 2.60 2.79
N GLY A 190 -21.61 2.48 1.60
CA GLY A 190 -22.98 2.89 1.27
C GLY A 190 -24.04 1.79 1.42
N GLY A 191 -23.76 0.67 2.12
CA GLY A 191 -24.80 -0.30 2.45
C GLY A 191 -25.88 0.40 3.29
N THR A 192 -27.09 0.67 2.79
CA THR A 192 -27.93 -0.03 1.79
C THR A 192 -28.43 0.85 0.63
N PRO A 193 -28.56 0.31 -0.60
CA PRO A 193 -29.80 0.47 -1.35
C PRO A 193 -30.86 -0.48 -0.75
N GLN A 194 -32.03 0.07 -0.40
CA GLN A 194 -33.27 -0.71 -0.23
C GLN A 194 -33.68 -1.33 -1.56
#